data_AF-A0A9Q3IPN5-F1
#
_entry.id   AF-A0A9Q3IPN5-F1
#
_cell.length_a   1.000
_cell.length_b   1.000
_cell.length_c   1.000
_cell.angle_alpha   90.00
_cell.angle_beta   90.00
_cell.angle_gamma   90.00
#
_symmetry.space_group_name_H-M   'P 1'
#
loop_
_entity.id
_entity.type
_entity.pdbx_description
1 polymer ?
#
loop_
_entity_poly.entity_id
_entity_poly.type
_entity_poly.pdbx_seq_one_letter_code
_entity_poly.pdbx_strand_id
1 'polypeptide(L)'
;MGQELQKEVPKLKKWPHFSDEGEYDNIGSIGGIDKIKADFELPDRLLTARFNTLFTRSAHRWYIKLRQAHGHQSLTWWKTQIINNWANDACRLKVEKAFESEKFNAGEDKALPWFCQQIDRLTELYPDMSEFMIHRKILRKCGGNLEHAVKSRTTEQYSSENIINISEEVTTRTRICSSRVKLKTRFNTSWKDAVNKSSKENSNNVK
;
A
#
# COMPACT_ATOMS: atom_id res chain seq x y z
N MET A 1 -25.54 -11.36 27.78
CA MET A 1 -24.53 -10.45 27.20
C MET A 1 -24.43 -10.56 25.67
N GLY A 2 -24.28 -11.74 25.06
CA GLY A 2 -24.10 -11.85 23.59
C GLY A 2 -25.21 -11.29 22.69
N GLN A 3 -26.47 -11.23 23.13
CA GLN A 3 -27.57 -10.63 22.33
C GLN A 3 -27.59 -9.09 22.32
N GLU A 4 -26.96 -8.43 23.30
CA GLU A 4 -26.89 -6.95 23.34
C GLU A 4 -25.80 -6.43 22.41
N LEU A 5 -24.63 -7.08 22.39
CA LEU A 5 -23.54 -6.74 21.47
C LEU A 5 -23.97 -6.87 20.00
N GLN A 6 -24.81 -7.85 19.67
CA GLN A 6 -25.34 -8.02 18.32
C GLN A 6 -26.20 -6.84 17.82
N LYS A 7 -26.80 -6.06 18.73
CA LYS A 7 -27.57 -4.86 18.38
C LYS A 7 -26.69 -3.67 18.02
N GLU A 8 -25.44 -3.66 18.48
CA GLU A 8 -24.46 -2.59 18.23
C GLU A 8 -23.60 -2.83 16.98
N VAL A 9 -23.80 -3.97 16.31
CA VAL A 9 -23.08 -4.32 15.08
C VAL A 9 -23.20 -3.17 14.07
N PRO A 10 -22.07 -2.64 13.56
CA PRO A 10 -22.09 -1.55 12.60
C PRO A 10 -22.98 -1.89 11.40
N LYS A 11 -23.73 -0.90 10.93
CA LYS A 11 -24.53 -1.03 9.70
C LYS A 11 -23.64 -1.49 8.55
N LEU A 12 -24.17 -2.35 7.67
CA LEU A 12 -23.43 -2.97 6.56
C LEU A 12 -22.61 -1.98 5.71
N LYS A 13 -23.09 -0.75 5.52
CA LYS A 13 -22.35 0.32 4.81
C LYS A 13 -21.01 0.71 5.44
N LYS A 14 -20.79 0.41 6.72
CA LYS A 14 -19.54 0.70 7.45
C LYS A 14 -18.56 -0.47 7.47
N TRP A 15 -18.94 -1.61 6.91
CA TRP A 15 -18.06 -2.77 6.83
C TRP A 15 -17.06 -2.61 5.68
N PRO A 16 -15.86 -3.20 5.78
CA PRO A 16 -14.91 -3.23 4.67
C PRO A 16 -15.56 -3.94 3.47
N HIS A 17 -15.59 -3.24 2.33
CA HIS A 17 -16.07 -3.80 1.07
C HIS A 17 -14.90 -4.44 0.34
N PHE A 18 -15.15 -5.56 -0.33
CA PHE A 18 -14.13 -6.29 -1.08
C PHE A 18 -14.46 -6.24 -2.56
N SER A 19 -13.55 -5.71 -3.37
CA SER A 19 -13.77 -5.47 -4.81
C SER A 19 -12.77 -6.18 -5.71
N ASP A 20 -11.82 -6.94 -5.14
CA ASP A 20 -10.71 -7.67 -5.78
C ASP A 20 -9.87 -6.89 -6.81
N GLU A 21 -10.03 -5.57 -6.85
CA GLU A 21 -9.35 -4.64 -7.74
C GLU A 21 -8.28 -3.78 -7.01
N GLY A 22 -8.29 -3.76 -5.67
CA GLY A 22 -7.30 -3.07 -4.86
C GLY A 22 -6.04 -3.91 -4.59
N GLU A 23 -4.89 -3.25 -4.43
CA GLU A 23 -3.61 -3.88 -4.08
C GLU A 23 -3.68 -4.70 -2.76
N TYR A 24 -4.59 -4.34 -1.85
CA TYR A 24 -4.73 -4.89 -0.49
C TYR A 24 -6.08 -5.55 -0.21
N ASP A 25 -6.92 -5.72 -1.23
CA ASP A 25 -8.31 -6.12 -1.00
C ASP A 25 -8.41 -7.51 -0.34
N ASN A 26 -7.37 -8.34 -0.45
CA ASN A 26 -7.48 -9.79 -0.26
C ASN A 26 -7.23 -10.24 1.19
N ILE A 27 -6.24 -9.66 1.86
CA ILE A 27 -5.84 -10.03 3.23
C ILE A 27 -6.44 -9.08 4.28
N GLY A 28 -6.54 -7.78 3.97
CA GLY A 28 -7.19 -6.79 4.85
C GLY A 28 -8.67 -7.07 5.09
N SER A 29 -9.40 -7.55 4.07
CA SER A 29 -10.83 -7.85 4.17
C SER A 29 -11.12 -9.07 5.04
N ILE A 30 -10.32 -10.14 4.95
CA ILE A 30 -10.49 -11.34 5.79
C ILE A 30 -10.17 -11.00 7.26
N GLY A 31 -9.07 -10.28 7.50
CA GLY A 31 -8.72 -9.82 8.84
C GLY A 31 -9.79 -8.89 9.44
N GLY A 32 -10.40 -8.03 8.62
CA GLY A 32 -11.53 -7.19 9.03
C GLY A 32 -12.77 -8.00 9.41
N ILE A 33 -13.12 -9.04 8.63
CA ILE A 33 -14.24 -9.94 8.95
C ILE A 33 -13.99 -10.69 10.28
N ASP A 34 -12.75 -11.09 10.55
CA ASP A 34 -12.38 -11.80 11.77
C ASP A 34 -12.44 -10.93 13.02
N LYS A 35 -11.98 -9.68 12.92
CA LYS A 35 -12.12 -8.69 14.00
C LYS A 35 -13.59 -8.45 14.33
N ILE A 36 -14.43 -8.22 13.32
CA ILE A 36 -15.87 -7.99 13.53
C ILE A 36 -16.58 -9.24 14.07
N LYS A 37 -16.17 -10.44 13.65
CA LYS A 37 -16.68 -11.68 14.23
C LYS A 37 -16.36 -11.78 15.73
N ALA A 38 -15.13 -11.46 16.11
CA ALA A 38 -14.66 -11.52 17.49
C ALA A 38 -15.32 -10.45 18.38
N ASP A 39 -15.32 -9.20 17.93
CA ASP A 39 -15.82 -8.06 18.71
C ASP A 39 -17.33 -8.13 18.98
N PHE A 40 -18.10 -8.74 18.08
CA PHE A 40 -19.56 -8.81 18.16
C PHE A 40 -20.12 -10.23 18.32
N GLU A 41 -19.26 -11.23 18.57
CA GLU A 41 -19.62 -12.64 18.75
C GLU A 41 -20.61 -13.16 17.67
N LEU A 42 -20.32 -12.84 16.41
CA LEU A 42 -21.29 -13.08 15.33
C LEU A 42 -21.36 -14.56 14.94
N PRO A 43 -22.59 -15.11 14.75
CA PRO A 43 -22.75 -16.45 14.20
C PRO A 43 -22.25 -16.55 12.75
N ASP A 44 -21.61 -17.66 12.39
CA ASP A 44 -21.11 -17.93 11.04
C ASP A 44 -22.17 -17.79 9.95
N ARG A 45 -23.42 -18.19 10.26
CA ARG A 45 -24.55 -18.08 9.32
C ARG A 45 -24.89 -16.64 8.98
N LEU A 46 -24.71 -15.73 9.93
CA LEU A 46 -24.99 -14.32 9.75
C LEU A 46 -23.86 -13.64 8.93
N LEU A 47 -22.60 -14.03 9.15
CA LEU A 47 -21.47 -13.58 8.34
C LEU A 47 -21.55 -14.05 6.89
N THR A 48 -21.81 -15.35 6.68
CA THR A 48 -21.93 -15.93 5.33
C THR A 48 -23.12 -15.40 4.54
N ALA A 49 -24.19 -14.95 5.22
CA ALA A 49 -25.30 -14.24 4.59
C ALA A 49 -24.92 -12.82 4.15
N ARG A 50 -24.01 -12.16 4.89
CA ARG A 50 -23.54 -10.81 4.60
C ARG A 50 -22.50 -10.74 3.49
N PHE A 51 -21.86 -11.85 3.11
CA PHE A 51 -20.94 -11.90 1.96
C PHE A 51 -21.56 -11.39 0.66
N ASN A 52 -22.86 -11.61 0.44
CA ASN A 52 -23.57 -11.08 -0.72
C ASN A 52 -23.54 -9.54 -0.79
N THR A 53 -23.44 -8.86 0.35
CA THR A 53 -23.38 -7.39 0.44
C THR A 53 -21.98 -6.84 0.60
N LEU A 54 -21.04 -7.64 1.12
CA LEU A 54 -19.66 -7.22 1.36
C LEU A 54 -18.79 -7.36 0.12
N PHE A 55 -19.07 -8.38 -0.70
CA PHE A 55 -18.39 -8.59 -1.96
C PHE A 55 -19.01 -7.71 -3.04
N THR A 56 -18.17 -7.08 -3.82
CA THR A 56 -18.55 -6.17 -4.91
C THR A 56 -17.86 -6.61 -6.20
N ARG A 57 -18.38 -6.19 -7.35
CA ARG A 57 -17.78 -6.44 -8.68
C ARG A 57 -17.42 -7.90 -8.95
N SER A 58 -16.16 -8.22 -9.24
CA SER A 58 -15.69 -9.57 -9.61
C SER A 58 -15.78 -10.54 -8.43
N ALA A 59 -15.46 -10.08 -7.22
CA ALA A 59 -15.67 -10.85 -5.99
C ALA A 59 -17.14 -11.24 -5.75
N HIS A 60 -18.07 -10.33 -6.04
CA HIS A 60 -19.50 -10.62 -5.95
C HIS A 60 -19.93 -11.70 -6.94
N ARG A 61 -19.50 -11.57 -8.21
CA ARG A 61 -19.80 -12.55 -9.26
C ARG A 61 -19.24 -13.94 -8.92
N TRP A 62 -18.01 -14.00 -8.41
CA TRP A 62 -17.40 -15.24 -7.93
C TRP A 62 -18.23 -15.89 -6.81
N TYR A 63 -18.63 -15.10 -5.81
CA TYR A 63 -19.40 -15.59 -4.67
C TYR A 63 -20.75 -16.17 -5.09
N ILE A 64 -21.49 -15.49 -5.96
CA ILE A 64 -22.78 -15.99 -6.47
C ILE A 64 -22.60 -17.33 -7.18
N LYS A 65 -21.61 -17.44 -8.08
CA LYS A 65 -21.32 -18.67 -8.81
C LYS A 65 -20.97 -19.82 -7.86
N LEU A 66 -20.11 -19.56 -6.89
CA LEU A 66 -19.65 -20.58 -5.95
C LEU A 66 -20.75 -21.02 -4.98
N ARG A 67 -21.61 -20.08 -4.56
CA ARG A 67 -22.77 -20.35 -3.71
C ARG A 67 -23.84 -21.16 -4.44
N GLN A 68 -24.05 -20.91 -5.73
CA GLN A 68 -24.96 -21.72 -6.56
C GLN A 68 -24.45 -23.15 -6.71
N ALA A 69 -23.14 -23.35 -6.85
CA ALA A 69 -22.54 -24.68 -7.04
C ALA A 69 -22.47 -25.52 -5.75
N HIS A 70 -22.12 -24.90 -4.61
CA HIS A 70 -21.85 -25.62 -3.36
C HIS A 70 -22.89 -25.39 -2.25
N GLY A 71 -23.90 -24.55 -2.50
CA GLY A 71 -24.98 -24.28 -1.56
C GLY A 71 -24.53 -23.54 -0.29
N HIS A 72 -25.13 -23.91 0.85
CA HIS A 72 -24.78 -23.35 2.14
C HIS A 72 -23.54 -24.05 2.71
N GLN A 73 -22.50 -23.27 3.00
CA GLN A 73 -21.21 -23.77 3.50
C GLN A 73 -20.78 -23.01 4.76
N SER A 74 -19.88 -23.62 5.54
CA SER A 74 -19.34 -23.03 6.77
C SER A 74 -18.46 -21.81 6.49
N LEU A 75 -18.26 -20.94 7.49
CA LEU A 75 -17.38 -19.79 7.37
C LEU A 75 -15.93 -20.21 7.07
N THR A 76 -15.46 -21.28 7.72
CA THR A 76 -14.13 -21.84 7.49
C THR A 76 -13.95 -22.24 6.02
N TRP A 77 -14.94 -22.91 5.43
CA TRP A 77 -14.88 -23.28 4.01
C TRP A 77 -14.78 -22.03 3.13
N TRP A 78 -15.59 -21.02 3.38
CA TRP A 78 -15.53 -19.77 2.62
C TRP A 78 -14.18 -19.08 2.73
N LYS A 79 -13.58 -19.02 3.93
CA LYS A 79 -12.23 -18.47 4.11
C LYS A 79 -11.21 -19.21 3.27
N THR A 80 -11.24 -20.54 3.27
CA THR A 80 -10.34 -21.35 2.42
C THR A 80 -10.53 -21.03 0.94
N GLN A 81 -11.77 -20.86 0.47
CA GLN A 81 -12.03 -20.50 -0.92
C GLN A 81 -11.52 -19.09 -1.26
N ILE A 82 -11.69 -18.12 -0.35
CA ILE A 82 -11.20 -16.76 -0.55
C ILE A 82 -9.66 -16.77 -0.62
N ILE A 83 -8.99 -17.47 0.31
CA ILE A 83 -7.54 -17.63 0.32
C ILE A 83 -7.06 -18.30 -0.97
N ASN A 84 -7.68 -19.40 -1.40
CA ASN A 84 -7.28 -20.09 -2.62
C ASN A 84 -7.45 -19.24 -3.88
N ASN A 85 -8.52 -18.44 -3.95
CA ASN A 85 -8.84 -17.66 -5.14
C ASN A 85 -8.04 -16.34 -5.22
N TRP A 86 -7.77 -15.70 -4.09
CA TRP A 86 -7.16 -14.35 -4.05
C TRP A 86 -5.85 -14.23 -3.27
N ALA A 87 -5.50 -15.18 -2.41
CA ALA A 87 -4.18 -15.27 -1.78
C ALA A 87 -3.26 -16.28 -2.51
N ASN A 88 -3.44 -16.41 -3.83
CA ASN A 88 -2.57 -17.23 -4.68
C ASN A 88 -1.19 -16.57 -4.90
N ASP A 89 -0.21 -17.37 -5.33
CA ASP A 89 1.17 -16.91 -5.58
C ASP A 89 1.24 -15.74 -6.57
N ALA A 90 0.29 -15.64 -7.50
CA ALA A 90 0.23 -14.54 -8.45
C ALA A 90 -0.10 -13.20 -7.78
N CYS A 91 -0.95 -13.18 -6.75
CA CYS A 91 -1.21 -11.97 -5.97
C CYS A 91 0.03 -11.58 -5.16
N ARG A 92 0.64 -12.55 -4.47
CA ARG A 92 1.87 -12.33 -3.71
C ARG A 92 2.98 -11.75 -4.58
N LEU A 93 3.14 -12.27 -5.80
CA LEU A 93 4.11 -11.76 -6.78
C LEU A 93 3.79 -10.33 -7.24
N LYS A 94 2.50 -9.94 -7.35
CA LYS A 94 2.13 -8.56 -7.69
C LYS A 94 2.55 -7.59 -6.59
N VAL A 95 2.24 -7.91 -5.32
CA VAL A 95 2.62 -7.08 -4.16
C VAL A 95 4.14 -7.01 -4.02
N GLU A 96 4.83 -8.13 -4.21
CA GLU A 96 6.30 -8.18 -4.20
C GLU A 96 6.90 -7.31 -5.29
N LYS A 97 6.41 -7.41 -6.54
CA LYS A 97 6.86 -6.54 -7.65
C LYS A 97 6.56 -5.06 -7.41
N ALA A 98 5.40 -4.75 -6.83
CA ALA A 98 5.05 -3.37 -6.48
C ALA A 98 6.02 -2.81 -5.43
N PHE A 99 6.27 -3.56 -4.36
CA PHE A 99 7.29 -3.20 -3.36
C PHE A 99 8.69 -3.10 -3.98
N GLU A 100 9.07 -4.02 -4.86
CA GLU A 100 10.40 -4.05 -5.48
C GLU A 100 10.67 -2.86 -6.41
N SER A 101 9.69 -2.52 -7.25
CA SER A 101 9.80 -1.45 -8.24
C SER A 101 9.69 -0.05 -7.63
N GLU A 102 8.95 0.09 -6.53
CA GLU A 102 8.70 1.39 -5.92
C GLU A 102 9.89 1.87 -5.08
N LYS A 103 10.24 3.15 -5.26
CA LYS A 103 11.31 3.85 -4.54
C LYS A 103 10.79 5.19 -4.09
N PHE A 104 11.11 5.57 -2.86
CA PHE A 104 10.68 6.85 -2.33
C PHE A 104 11.44 8.00 -3.01
N ASN A 105 10.69 8.92 -3.60
CA ASN A 105 11.16 10.16 -4.16
C ASN A 105 10.71 11.34 -3.29
N ALA A 106 11.58 11.78 -2.40
CA ALA A 106 11.34 12.91 -1.52
C ALA A 106 11.01 14.27 -2.21
N GLY A 107 11.13 14.38 -3.54
CA GLY A 107 10.67 15.57 -4.28
C GLY A 107 9.23 15.48 -4.80
N GLU A 108 8.66 14.28 -4.88
CA GLU A 108 7.35 14.00 -5.50
C GLU A 108 6.39 13.32 -4.52
N ASP A 109 6.91 12.43 -3.66
CA ASP A 109 6.15 11.61 -2.74
C ASP A 109 5.96 12.29 -1.38
N LYS A 110 4.79 12.07 -0.78
CA LYS A 110 4.51 12.41 0.61
C LYS A 110 4.90 11.23 1.50
N ALA A 111 5.66 11.47 2.57
CA ALA A 111 6.24 10.38 3.36
C ALA A 111 5.17 9.53 4.06
N LEU A 112 4.22 10.14 4.78
CA LEU A 112 3.18 9.38 5.49
C LEU A 112 2.42 8.35 4.61
N PRO A 113 1.74 8.71 3.52
CA PRO A 113 0.99 7.74 2.72
C PRO A 113 1.90 6.70 2.06
N TRP A 114 3.10 7.10 1.62
CA TRP A 114 4.04 6.20 0.99
C TRP A 114 4.56 5.13 1.96
N PHE A 115 4.97 5.54 3.16
CA PHE A 115 5.46 4.63 4.19
C PHE A 115 4.36 3.69 4.68
N CYS A 116 3.15 4.21 4.95
CA CYS A 116 2.01 3.36 5.34
C CYS A 116 1.76 2.28 4.27
N GLN A 117 1.75 2.65 2.99
CA GLN A 117 1.57 1.70 1.89
C GLN A 117 2.68 0.63 1.90
N GLN A 118 3.95 1.00 2.06
CA GLN A 118 5.03 -0.01 2.09
C GLN A 118 5.00 -0.90 3.34
N ILE A 119 4.55 -0.38 4.49
CA ILE A 119 4.32 -1.19 5.70
C ILE A 119 3.25 -2.23 5.41
N ASP A 120 2.11 -1.81 4.85
CA ASP A 120 0.99 -2.70 4.52
C ASP A 120 1.44 -3.84 3.58
N ARG A 121 2.22 -3.53 2.53
CA ARG A 121 2.77 -4.57 1.62
C ARG A 121 3.64 -5.59 2.35
N LEU A 122 4.53 -5.13 3.22
CA LEU A 122 5.47 -6.02 3.90
C LEU A 122 4.79 -6.87 4.97
N THR A 123 3.81 -6.31 5.68
CA THR A 123 2.97 -7.05 6.63
C THR A 123 2.14 -8.12 5.90
N GLU A 124 1.66 -7.81 4.69
CA GLU A 124 0.93 -8.78 3.86
C GLU A 124 1.84 -9.91 3.34
N LEU A 125 3.04 -9.57 2.86
CA LEU A 125 4.00 -10.55 2.35
C LEU A 125 4.63 -11.41 3.46
N TYR A 126 4.85 -10.82 4.64
CA TYR A 126 5.58 -11.45 5.75
C TYR A 126 4.94 -11.12 7.11
N PRO A 127 3.84 -11.79 7.48
CA PRO A 127 3.12 -11.50 8.74
C PRO A 127 3.97 -11.66 10.00
N ASP A 128 4.94 -12.57 9.99
CA ASP A 128 5.81 -12.86 11.14
C ASP A 128 7.08 -11.97 11.17
N MET A 129 7.20 -11.00 10.26
CA MET A 129 8.35 -10.12 10.22
C MET A 129 8.29 -9.08 11.34
N SER A 130 9.41 -8.91 12.06
CA SER A 130 9.49 -7.88 13.10
C SER A 130 9.37 -6.47 12.52
N GLU A 131 8.79 -5.55 13.30
CA GLU A 131 8.61 -4.14 12.91
C GLU A 131 9.95 -3.53 12.48
N PHE A 132 11.02 -3.80 13.24
CA PHE A 132 12.38 -3.38 12.92
C PHE A 132 12.87 -3.87 11.54
N MET A 133 12.54 -5.11 11.15
CA MET A 133 12.91 -5.62 9.81
C MET A 133 12.10 -4.96 8.71
N ILE A 134 10.80 -4.71 8.94
CA ILE A 134 9.94 -3.97 8.02
C ILE A 134 10.54 -2.58 7.77
N HIS A 135 10.82 -1.85 8.85
CA HIS A 135 11.44 -0.52 8.81
C HIS A 135 12.76 -0.51 8.05
N ARG A 136 13.64 -1.47 8.33
CA ARG A 136 14.93 -1.59 7.64
C ARG A 136 14.75 -1.82 6.13
N LYS A 137 13.77 -2.63 5.72
CA LYS A 137 13.48 -2.87 4.30
C LYS A 137 12.94 -1.61 3.61
N ILE A 138 12.06 -0.86 4.27
CA ILE A 138 11.50 0.38 3.73
C ILE A 138 12.56 1.48 3.62
N LEU A 139 13.41 1.64 4.64
CA LEU A 139 14.47 2.65 4.60
C LEU A 139 15.48 2.42 3.46
N ARG A 140 15.76 1.17 3.10
CA ARG A 140 16.59 0.87 1.91
C ARG A 140 16.00 1.39 0.60
N LYS A 141 14.67 1.55 0.53
CA LYS A 141 13.96 2.11 -0.63
C LYS A 141 14.03 3.63 -0.71
N CYS A 142 14.38 4.30 0.39
CA CYS A 142 14.53 5.75 0.49
C CYS A 142 15.87 6.26 -0.06
N GLY A 143 16.84 5.35 -0.24
CA GLY A 143 18.19 5.65 -0.70
C GLY A 143 19.09 6.22 0.40
N GLY A 144 20.40 6.09 0.21
CA GLY A 144 21.40 6.21 1.27
C GLY A 144 21.38 7.50 2.10
N ASN A 145 21.08 8.65 1.49
CA ASN A 145 21.06 9.92 2.22
C ASN A 145 19.89 10.00 3.23
N LEU A 146 18.69 9.59 2.82
CA LEU A 146 17.52 9.61 3.70
C LEU A 146 17.59 8.44 4.70
N GLU A 147 18.02 7.26 4.25
CA GLU A 147 18.27 6.12 5.13
C GLU A 147 19.25 6.48 6.26
N HIS A 148 20.39 7.10 5.94
CA HIS A 148 21.37 7.52 6.94
C HIS A 148 20.81 8.62 7.84
N ALA A 149 20.12 9.62 7.26
CA ALA A 149 19.53 10.72 8.01
C ALA A 149 18.50 10.23 9.04
N VAL A 150 17.65 9.27 8.68
CA VAL A 150 16.69 8.66 9.61
C VAL A 150 17.42 7.84 10.67
N LYS A 151 18.30 6.92 10.26
CA LYS A 151 19.05 6.07 11.22
C LYS A 151 19.85 6.86 12.26
N SER A 152 20.45 7.97 11.84
CA SER A 152 21.22 8.84 12.75
C SER A 152 20.37 9.53 13.83
N ARG A 153 19.04 9.56 13.65
CA ARG A 153 18.06 10.21 14.54
C ARG A 153 17.18 9.22 15.29
N THR A 154 17.27 7.93 14.99
CA THR A 154 16.49 6.85 15.62
C THR A 154 17.34 6.06 16.61
N THR A 155 16.74 5.60 17.70
CA THR A 155 17.31 4.60 18.63
C THR A 155 17.07 3.18 18.09
N GLU A 156 17.46 2.12 18.79
CA GLU A 156 17.31 0.73 18.30
C GLU A 156 15.85 0.22 18.27
N GLN A 157 14.93 0.87 19.00
CA GLN A 157 13.52 0.52 19.09
C GLN A 157 12.67 1.75 18.74
N TYR A 158 12.28 1.85 17.47
CA TYR A 158 11.55 3.00 16.94
C TYR A 158 10.26 2.52 16.29
N SER A 159 9.16 3.24 16.53
CA SER A 159 7.86 2.93 15.94
C SER A 159 7.80 3.38 14.47
N SER A 160 6.86 2.80 13.73
CA SER A 160 6.51 3.24 12.38
C SER A 160 6.26 4.77 12.31
N GLU A 161 5.57 5.33 13.30
CA GLU A 161 5.28 6.77 13.41
C GLU A 161 6.56 7.61 13.56
N ASN A 162 7.52 7.14 14.37
CA ASN A 162 8.79 7.84 14.55
C ASN A 162 9.56 7.96 13.23
N ILE A 163 9.59 6.89 12.42
CA ILE A 163 10.26 6.90 11.11
C ILE A 163 9.60 7.88 10.17
N ILE A 164 8.27 7.85 10.14
CA ILE A 164 7.49 8.70 9.24
C ILE A 164 7.72 10.16 9.60
N ASN A 165 7.57 10.52 10.88
CA ASN A 165 7.79 11.88 11.37
C ASN A 165 9.20 12.39 11.06
N ILE A 166 10.23 11.57 11.31
CA ILE A 166 11.62 11.93 11.00
C ILE A 166 11.82 12.05 9.48
N SER A 167 11.21 11.17 8.69
CA SER A 167 11.33 11.20 7.23
C SER A 167 10.66 12.44 6.63
N GLU A 168 9.49 12.83 7.16
CA GLU A 168 8.82 14.08 6.80
C GLU A 168 9.67 15.29 7.22
N GLU A 169 10.20 15.29 8.44
CA GLU A 169 11.06 16.36 8.92
C GLU A 169 12.30 16.52 8.04
N VAL A 170 13.00 15.43 7.73
CA VAL A 170 14.19 15.45 6.87
C VAL A 170 13.83 15.95 5.47
N THR A 171 12.73 15.47 4.90
CA THR A 171 12.31 15.86 3.54
C THR A 171 11.87 17.32 3.47
N THR A 172 11.22 17.85 4.50
CA THR A 172 10.72 19.23 4.55
C THR A 172 11.80 20.24 4.97
N ARG A 173 12.65 19.91 5.94
CA ARG A 173 13.63 20.84 6.52
C ARG A 173 14.99 20.78 5.86
N THR A 174 15.39 19.64 5.32
CA THR A 174 16.74 19.48 4.77
C THR A 174 16.71 19.33 3.25
N ARG A 175 17.49 20.16 2.54
CA ARG A 175 17.70 20.05 1.08
C ARG A 175 18.41 18.75 0.65
N ILE A 176 18.63 17.81 1.57
CA ILE A 176 19.34 16.53 1.38
C ILE A 176 18.70 15.71 0.27
N CYS A 177 17.38 15.81 0.11
CA CYS A 177 16.64 15.16 -0.97
C CYS A 177 16.32 16.08 -2.16
N SER A 178 16.34 17.40 -1.99
CA SER A 178 16.06 18.38 -3.05
C SER A 178 17.14 18.44 -4.14
N SER A 179 18.35 17.94 -3.86
CA SER A 179 19.49 17.97 -4.79
C SER A 179 19.26 17.16 -6.07
N ARG A 180 18.38 16.14 -6.06
CA ARG A 180 18.04 15.38 -7.28
C ARG A 180 17.12 16.16 -8.23
N VAL A 181 16.29 17.05 -7.69
CA VAL A 181 15.33 17.86 -8.50
C VAL A 181 16.08 18.88 -9.36
N LYS A 182 17.22 19.42 -8.89
CA LYS A 182 17.97 20.46 -9.62
C LYS A 182 18.88 19.92 -10.74
N LEU A 183 19.11 18.62 -10.84
CA LEU A 183 19.94 18.03 -11.89
C LEU A 183 19.15 17.77 -13.19
N LYS A 184 17.85 17.47 -13.13
CA LYS A 184 17.02 17.33 -14.35
C LYS A 184 16.82 18.66 -15.09
N THR A 185 16.76 19.79 -14.38
CA THR A 185 16.53 21.10 -15.02
C THR A 185 17.78 21.68 -15.67
N ARG A 186 18.99 21.35 -15.19
CA ARG A 186 20.24 21.90 -15.75
C ARG A 186 20.69 21.26 -17.05
N PHE A 187 20.31 20.01 -17.31
CA PHE A 187 20.65 19.35 -18.59
C PHE A 187 19.72 19.73 -19.75
N ASN A 188 18.54 20.30 -19.48
CA ASN A 188 17.57 20.65 -20.53
C ASN A 188 17.69 22.09 -21.06
N THR A 189 18.37 22.99 -20.33
CA THR A 189 18.66 24.35 -20.80
C THR A 189 19.93 24.43 -21.65
N SER A 190 20.93 23.60 -21.37
CA SER A 190 22.23 23.64 -22.09
C SER A 190 22.11 23.34 -23.59
N TRP A 191 21.25 22.40 -24.00
CA TRP A 191 21.08 22.03 -25.41
C TRP A 191 20.27 23.05 -26.21
N LYS A 192 19.29 23.72 -25.59
CA LYS A 192 18.46 24.74 -26.27
C LYS A 192 19.21 26.05 -26.49
N ASP A 193 20.11 26.41 -25.57
CA ASP A 193 20.93 27.61 -25.69
C ASP A 193 22.07 27.44 -26.72
N ALA A 194 22.59 26.22 -26.91
CA ALA A 194 23.59 25.91 -27.95
C ALA A 194 23.00 25.95 -29.37
N VAL A 195 21.76 25.47 -29.56
CA VAL A 195 21.07 25.44 -30.87
C VAL A 195 20.61 26.84 -31.32
N ASN A 196 20.25 27.72 -30.37
CA ASN A 196 19.90 29.11 -30.69
C ASN A 196 21.10 30.00 -31.00
N LYS A 197 22.31 29.61 -30.55
CA LYS A 197 23.54 30.36 -30.83
C LYS A 197 24.07 30.07 -32.25
N SER A 198 24.02 28.81 -32.70
CA SER A 198 24.41 28.43 -34.06
C SER A 198 23.45 28.96 -35.15
N SER A 199 22.17 29.15 -34.81
CA SER A 199 21.16 29.67 -35.75
C SER A 199 21.27 31.19 -35.98
N LYS A 200 21.84 31.95 -35.03
CA LYS A 200 22.05 33.40 -35.16
C LYS A 200 23.34 33.77 -35.89
N GLU A 201 24.37 32.93 -35.85
CA GLU A 201 25.63 33.18 -36.59
C GLU A 201 25.46 32.95 -38.11
N ASN A 202 24.59 32.03 -38.52
CA ASN A 202 24.34 31.78 -39.96
C ASN A 202 23.45 32.82 -40.66
N SER A 203 22.76 33.71 -39.92
CA SER A 203 21.93 34.77 -40.54
C SER A 203 22.70 36.07 -40.80
N ASN A 204 23.94 36.21 -40.32
CA ASN A 204 24.73 37.43 -40.46
C ASN A 204 25.78 37.39 -41.58
N ASN A 205 25.83 36.32 -42.40
CA ASN A 205 26.85 36.15 -43.44
C ASN A 205 26.29 36.05 -44.87
N VAL A 206 25.10 36.59 -45.12
CA VAL A 206 24.57 36.78 -46.48
C VAL A 206 24.18 38.24 -46.66
N LYS A 207 25.15 39.06 -47.04
CA LYS A 207 24.97 40.33 -47.76
C LYS A 207 26.10 40.49 -48.76
#